data_AF-A0A3M1V151-F1
#
_entry.id   AF-A0A3M1V151-F1
#
_cell.length_a   1.000
_cell.length_b   1.000
_cell.length_c   1.000
_cell.angle_alpha   90.00
_cell.angle_beta   90.00
_cell.angle_gamma   90.00
#
_symmetry.space_group_name_H-M   'P 1'
#
loop_
_entity.id
_entity.type
_entity.pdbx_description
1 polymer ?
#
loop_
_entity_poly.entity_id
_entity_poly.type
_entity_poly.pdbx_seq_one_letter_code
_entity_poly.pdbx_strand_id
1 'polypeptide(L)'
;MKTRSKTTGRTEKSVTLLAVALLLAIVATLTAFVFTQRHGEYQEQYLLRSAEQQVLGQKIAKFSLEAMSGNEASFDALGRTRDRFSQLMKELKRGVPEIGLPPSPPQVNEALRQVENTWLELRSYADEILRNKEIILSIGELAGRINELVPQLQETSDQVVRQLVRAKASPRQVYVATRQLMLVQRIDNNVGKVLAGGAETAAAIDQFAQDADLFGRVLDGMLKGDERLDIAKVSDPDGRSALKQVVLLFATLNDDA
;
A
#
# COMPACT_ATOMS: atom_id res chain seq x y z
N MET A 1 70.23 -61.26 45.14
CA MET A 1 69.36 -61.00 43.95
C MET A 1 67.94 -60.79 44.46
N LYS A 2 67.37 -59.56 44.44
CA LYS A 2 66.44 -58.98 43.42
C LYS A 2 65.26 -59.94 43.13
N THR A 3 63.96 -59.62 43.23
CA THR A 3 63.17 -58.36 43.10
C THR A 3 61.72 -58.64 43.57
N ARG A 4 61.11 -57.79 44.45
CA ARG A 4 60.13 -56.71 44.17
C ARG A 4 58.69 -57.16 43.83
N SER A 5 57.80 -57.16 44.84
CA SER A 5 56.33 -57.15 44.69
C SER A 5 55.76 -55.92 45.41
N LYS A 6 55.45 -54.87 44.63
CA LYS A 6 54.69 -53.66 45.03
C LYS A 6 54.13 -53.02 43.75
N THR A 7 53.18 -53.68 43.09
CA THR A 7 52.61 -53.17 41.82
C THR A 7 51.09 -53.27 41.74
N THR A 8 50.39 -53.67 42.81
CA THR A 8 48.92 -53.86 42.77
C THR A 8 48.15 -52.57 43.14
N GLY A 9 48.58 -51.82 44.16
CA GLY A 9 47.87 -50.60 44.61
C GLY A 9 48.05 -49.34 43.75
N ARG A 10 48.96 -49.37 42.75
CA ARG A 10 49.16 -48.26 41.80
C ARG A 10 48.24 -48.40 40.59
N THR A 11 47.97 -49.63 40.18
CA THR A 11 47.14 -49.99 39.03
C THR A 11 45.66 -49.72 39.30
N GLU A 12 45.15 -50.07 40.49
CA GLU A 12 43.77 -49.75 40.88
C GLU A 12 43.51 -48.24 40.94
N LYS A 13 44.44 -47.47 41.53
CA LYS A 13 44.33 -46.00 41.60
C LYS A 13 44.40 -45.34 40.22
N SER A 14 45.21 -45.87 39.30
CA SER A 14 45.24 -45.38 37.92
C SER A 14 43.98 -45.74 37.14
N VAL A 15 43.39 -46.92 37.37
CA VAL A 15 42.14 -47.32 36.72
C VAL A 15 40.97 -46.47 37.22
N THR A 16 40.89 -46.18 38.52
CA THR A 16 39.87 -45.26 39.06
C THR A 16 40.04 -43.83 38.57
N LEU A 17 41.28 -43.35 38.43
CA LEU A 17 41.55 -42.00 37.93
C LEU A 17 41.18 -41.87 36.45
N LEU A 18 41.48 -42.89 35.63
CA LEU A 18 41.06 -42.96 34.23
C LEU A 18 39.54 -43.05 34.09
N ALA A 19 38.86 -43.81 34.95
CA ALA A 19 37.40 -43.91 34.95
C ALA A 19 36.73 -42.57 35.30
N VAL A 20 37.26 -41.83 36.28
CA VAL A 20 36.77 -40.49 36.64
C VAL A 20 37.03 -39.47 35.52
N ALA A 21 38.21 -39.51 34.89
CA ALA A 21 38.53 -38.64 33.76
C ALA A 21 37.60 -38.91 32.56
N LEU A 22 37.27 -40.17 32.29
CA LEU A 22 36.33 -40.56 31.24
C LEU A 22 34.91 -40.04 31.52
N LEU A 23 34.44 -40.15 32.76
CA LEU A 23 33.14 -39.61 33.18
C LEU A 23 33.05 -38.09 33.00
N LEU A 24 34.10 -37.36 33.38
CA LEU A 24 34.17 -35.91 33.20
C LEU A 24 34.19 -35.51 31.72
N ALA A 25 34.90 -36.27 30.88
CA ALA A 25 34.90 -36.06 29.43
C ALA A 25 33.52 -36.28 28.83
N ILE A 26 32.81 -37.35 29.22
CA ILE A 26 31.43 -37.62 28.76
C ILE A 26 30.49 -36.51 29.18
N VAL A 27 30.55 -36.04 30.43
CA VAL A 27 29.74 -34.91 30.89
C VAL A 27 30.08 -33.66 30.08
N ALA A 28 31.35 -33.32 29.91
CA ALA A 28 31.75 -32.16 29.11
C ALA A 28 31.26 -32.22 27.66
N THR A 29 31.32 -33.41 27.02
CA THR A 29 30.80 -33.62 25.67
C THR A 29 29.27 -33.49 25.63
N LEU A 30 28.55 -34.02 26.61
CA LEU A 30 27.08 -33.86 26.70
C LEU A 30 26.70 -32.39 26.94
N THR A 31 27.40 -31.67 27.80
CA THR A 31 27.15 -30.24 28.04
C THR A 31 27.45 -29.43 26.78
N ALA A 32 28.56 -29.71 26.10
CA ALA A 32 28.91 -29.08 24.83
C ALA A 32 27.89 -29.42 23.74
N PHE A 33 27.40 -30.66 23.66
CA PHE A 33 26.38 -31.09 22.72
C PHE A 33 25.04 -30.37 22.98
N VAL A 34 24.56 -30.32 24.22
CA VAL A 34 23.34 -29.58 24.59
C VAL A 34 23.49 -28.08 24.32
N PHE A 35 24.66 -27.50 24.60
CA PHE A 35 24.94 -26.09 24.32
C PHE A 35 24.95 -25.80 22.81
N THR A 36 25.59 -26.66 22.01
CA THR A 36 25.67 -26.54 20.54
C THR A 36 24.31 -26.80 19.89
N GLN A 37 23.54 -27.77 20.39
CA GLN A 37 22.20 -28.07 19.89
C GLN A 37 21.23 -26.91 20.19
N ARG A 38 21.29 -26.31 21.39
CA ARG A 38 20.53 -25.10 21.70
C ARG A 38 20.94 -23.89 20.87
N HIS A 39 22.23 -23.77 20.54
CA HIS A 39 22.68 -22.72 19.61
C HIS A 39 22.12 -22.94 18.19
N GLY A 40 22.01 -24.19 17.74
CA GLY A 40 21.36 -24.56 16.50
C GLY A 40 19.88 -24.18 16.48
N GLU A 41 19.12 -24.52 17.53
CA GLU A 41 17.70 -24.18 17.65
C GLU A 41 17.47 -22.64 17.67
N TYR A 42 18.30 -21.88 18.38
CA TYR A 42 18.18 -20.42 18.37
C TYR A 42 18.53 -19.82 17.00
N GLN A 43 19.58 -20.32 16.34
CA GLN A 43 19.94 -19.87 14.99
C GLN A 43 18.81 -20.10 13.99
N GLU A 44 18.15 -21.26 14.05
CA GLU A 44 16.97 -21.54 13.23
C GLU A 44 15.83 -20.55 13.52
N GLN A 45 15.56 -20.28 14.81
CA GLN A 45 14.53 -19.33 15.24
C GLN A 45 14.80 -17.89 14.81
N TYR A 46 16.07 -17.45 14.81
CA TYR A 46 16.45 -16.13 14.29
C TYR A 46 16.34 -16.07 12.75
N LEU A 47 16.76 -17.14 12.06
CA LEU A 47 16.68 -17.22 10.60
C LEU A 47 15.23 -17.19 10.12
N LEU A 48 14.35 -17.96 10.76
CA LEU A 48 12.91 -17.98 10.44
C LEU A 48 12.28 -16.59 10.59
N ARG A 49 12.58 -15.87 11.67
CA ARG A 49 12.09 -14.51 11.91
C ARG A 49 12.62 -13.52 10.88
N SER A 50 13.90 -13.61 10.53
CA SER A 50 14.50 -12.75 9.52
C SER A 50 13.91 -13.02 8.12
N ALA A 51 13.67 -14.29 7.78
CA ALA A 51 13.02 -14.68 6.53
C ALA A 51 11.56 -14.18 6.49
N GLU A 52 10.83 -14.30 7.61
CA GLU A 52 9.49 -13.76 7.74
C GLU A 52 9.48 -12.23 7.57
N GLN A 53 10.41 -11.51 8.19
CA GLN A 53 10.56 -10.05 7.99
C GLN A 53 10.75 -9.67 6.53
N GLN A 54 11.58 -10.40 5.77
CA GLN A 54 11.78 -10.15 4.35
C GLN A 54 10.46 -10.28 3.57
N VAL A 55 9.70 -11.34 3.82
CA VAL A 55 8.38 -11.56 3.18
C VAL A 55 7.38 -10.48 3.61
N LEU A 56 7.36 -10.10 4.88
CA LEU A 56 6.49 -9.04 5.40
C LEU A 56 6.82 -7.68 4.78
N GLY A 57 8.10 -7.35 4.60
CA GLY A 57 8.50 -6.10 3.92
C GLY A 57 7.94 -6.01 2.50
N GLN A 58 7.99 -7.10 1.74
CA GLN A 58 7.38 -7.18 0.41
C GLN A 58 5.84 -7.06 0.46
N LYS A 59 5.21 -7.73 1.43
CA LYS A 59 3.76 -7.65 1.64
C LYS A 59 3.30 -6.26 2.02
N ILE A 60 4.07 -5.53 2.82
CA ILE A 60 3.79 -4.13 3.16
C ILE A 60 3.79 -3.29 1.89
N ALA A 61 4.83 -3.38 1.05
CA ALA A 61 4.86 -2.65 -0.22
C ALA A 61 3.64 -2.98 -1.11
N LYS A 62 3.29 -4.27 -1.24
CA LYS A 62 2.12 -4.72 -2.00
C LYS A 62 0.81 -4.14 -1.44
N PHE A 63 0.55 -4.34 -0.16
CA PHE A 63 -0.71 -3.91 0.47
C PHE A 63 -0.81 -2.38 0.55
N SER A 64 0.30 -1.67 0.68
CA SER A 64 0.34 -0.22 0.55
C SER A 64 -0.16 0.25 -0.82
N LEU A 65 0.34 -0.34 -1.91
CA LEU A 65 -0.10 0.02 -3.26
C LEU A 65 -1.58 -0.30 -3.51
N GLU A 66 -2.04 -1.48 -3.09
CA GLU A 66 -3.45 -1.86 -3.22
C GLU A 66 -4.37 -0.98 -2.37
N ALA A 67 -3.98 -0.66 -1.13
CA ALA A 67 -4.74 0.23 -0.26
C ALA A 67 -4.82 1.65 -0.83
N MET A 68 -3.72 2.19 -1.34
CA MET A 68 -3.68 3.49 -2.02
C MET A 68 -4.54 3.53 -3.30
N SER A 69 -4.76 2.38 -3.94
CA SER A 69 -5.67 2.24 -5.08
C SER A 69 -7.14 2.09 -4.67
N GLY A 70 -7.47 2.23 -3.38
CA GLY A 70 -8.84 2.15 -2.86
C GLY A 70 -9.30 0.73 -2.47
N ASN A 71 -8.42 -0.28 -2.40
CA ASN A 71 -8.82 -1.61 -1.93
C ASN A 71 -8.95 -1.64 -0.40
N GLU A 72 -10.19 -1.66 0.09
CA GLU A 72 -10.50 -1.64 1.52
C GLU A 72 -9.85 -2.81 2.29
N ALA A 73 -9.90 -4.03 1.76
CA ALA A 73 -9.37 -5.21 2.43
C ALA A 73 -7.83 -5.15 2.62
N SER A 74 -7.15 -4.41 1.74
CA SER A 74 -5.70 -4.23 1.79
C SER A 74 -5.26 -3.33 2.95
N PHE A 75 -6.11 -2.45 3.49
CA PHE A 75 -5.79 -1.69 4.70
C PHE A 75 -5.63 -2.60 5.92
N ASP A 76 -6.56 -3.54 6.13
CA ASP A 76 -6.48 -4.48 7.25
C ASP A 76 -5.28 -5.44 7.10
N ALA A 77 -4.99 -5.85 5.86
CA ALA A 77 -3.81 -6.63 5.55
C ALA A 77 -2.51 -5.86 5.82
N LEU A 78 -2.45 -4.58 5.44
CA LEU A 78 -1.32 -3.69 5.70
C LEU A 78 -1.07 -3.52 7.20
N GLY A 79 -2.12 -3.20 7.97
CA GLY A 79 -2.04 -3.03 9.43
C GLY A 79 -1.49 -4.28 10.12
N ARG A 80 -2.05 -5.46 9.84
CA ARG A 80 -1.58 -6.73 10.40
C ARG A 80 -0.13 -7.05 10.02
N THR A 81 0.24 -6.81 8.76
CA THR A 81 1.60 -7.08 8.27
C THR A 81 2.62 -6.15 8.93
N ARG A 82 2.29 -4.86 9.07
CA ARG A 82 3.09 -3.86 9.79
C ARG A 82 3.29 -4.23 11.26
N ASP A 83 2.22 -4.64 11.93
CA ASP A 83 2.26 -4.99 13.35
C ASP A 83 3.08 -6.25 13.59
N ARG A 84 2.95 -7.25 12.70
CA ARG A 84 3.76 -8.47 12.76
C ARG A 84 5.25 -8.16 12.54
N PHE A 85 5.61 -7.31 11.59
CA PHE A 85 7.00 -6.91 11.39
C PHE A 85 7.55 -6.20 12.64
N SER A 86 6.78 -5.28 13.22
CA SER A 86 7.15 -4.58 14.46
C SER A 86 7.36 -5.55 15.63
N GLN A 87 6.51 -6.56 15.74
CA GLN A 87 6.64 -7.60 16.75
C GLN A 87 7.95 -8.39 16.53
N LEU A 88 8.20 -8.90 15.32
CA LEU A 88 9.42 -9.63 15.00
C LEU A 88 10.69 -8.82 15.28
N MET A 89 10.68 -7.52 14.99
CA MET A 89 11.80 -6.63 15.31
C MET A 89 12.05 -6.55 16.83
N LYS A 90 10.99 -6.48 17.64
CA LYS A 90 11.11 -6.52 19.11
C LYS A 90 11.63 -7.88 19.59
N GLU A 91 11.12 -8.98 19.03
CA GLU A 91 11.55 -10.35 19.37
C GLU A 91 13.05 -10.54 19.07
N LEU A 92 13.53 -10.08 17.91
CA LEU A 92 14.97 -10.16 17.57
C LEU A 92 15.84 -9.31 18.51
N LYS A 93 15.37 -8.12 18.91
CA LYS A 93 16.14 -7.20 19.76
C LYS A 93 16.14 -7.56 21.24
N ARG A 94 15.04 -8.12 21.75
CA ARG A 94 14.83 -8.34 23.20
C ARG A 94 14.75 -9.81 23.57
N GLY A 95 14.67 -10.71 22.59
CA GLY A 95 14.34 -12.10 22.81
C GLY A 95 12.85 -12.30 23.06
N VAL A 96 12.49 -13.56 23.27
CA VAL A 96 11.14 -14.02 23.59
C VAL A 96 11.24 -14.92 24.83
N PRO A 97 11.04 -14.35 26.05
CA PRO A 97 11.18 -15.09 27.30
C PRO A 97 10.30 -16.34 27.38
N GLU A 98 9.10 -16.30 26.79
CA GLU A 98 8.10 -17.37 26.82
C GLU A 98 8.60 -18.66 26.18
N ILE A 99 9.48 -18.56 25.17
CA ILE A 99 10.11 -19.71 24.49
C ILE A 99 11.61 -19.80 24.80
N GLY A 100 12.11 -19.01 25.75
CA GLY A 100 13.52 -19.00 26.15
C GLY A 100 14.49 -18.46 25.08
N LEU A 101 13.99 -17.75 24.07
CA LEU A 101 14.84 -17.16 23.02
C LEU A 101 15.51 -15.90 23.57
N PRO A 102 16.85 -15.82 23.66
CA PRO A 102 17.53 -14.60 24.10
C PRO A 102 17.47 -13.50 23.02
N PRO A 103 17.94 -12.28 23.31
CA PRO A 103 18.23 -11.29 22.29
C PRO A 103 19.23 -11.80 21.24
N SER A 104 19.17 -11.21 20.05
CA SER A 104 20.13 -11.51 18.98
C SER A 104 21.58 -11.28 19.44
N PRO A 105 22.54 -12.09 18.97
CA PRO A 105 23.94 -11.98 19.38
C PRO A 105 24.55 -10.60 19.07
N PRO A 106 25.52 -10.12 19.88
CA PRO A 106 26.13 -8.81 19.67
C PRO A 106 26.75 -8.59 18.29
N GLN A 107 27.20 -9.67 17.64
CA GLN A 107 27.82 -9.64 16.31
C GLN A 107 26.86 -9.14 15.21
N VAL A 108 25.55 -9.28 15.39
CA VAL A 108 24.53 -8.86 14.40
C VAL A 108 23.80 -7.58 14.80
N ASN A 109 24.14 -6.98 15.94
CA ASN A 109 23.45 -5.78 16.45
C ASN A 109 23.50 -4.61 15.47
N GLU A 110 24.61 -4.42 14.77
CA GLU A 110 24.75 -3.32 13.81
C GLU A 110 23.85 -3.53 12.59
N ALA A 111 23.84 -4.73 12.01
CA ALA A 111 22.93 -5.08 10.92
C ALA A 111 21.45 -4.94 11.36
N LEU A 112 21.13 -5.37 12.58
CA LEU A 112 19.77 -5.27 13.13
C LEU A 112 19.34 -3.80 13.30
N ARG A 113 20.23 -2.90 13.72
CA ARG A 113 19.96 -1.46 13.78
C ARG A 113 19.71 -0.86 12.40
N GLN A 114 20.45 -1.27 11.38
CA GLN A 114 20.23 -0.80 10.01
C GLN A 114 18.84 -1.19 9.50
N VAL A 115 18.45 -2.46 9.70
CA VAL A 115 17.09 -2.92 9.36
C VAL A 115 16.03 -2.18 10.17
N GLU A 116 16.27 -1.91 11.44
CA GLU A 116 15.34 -1.13 12.28
C GLU A 116 15.16 0.30 11.76
N ASN A 117 16.22 0.98 11.34
CA ASN A 117 16.13 2.33 10.79
C ASN A 117 15.29 2.35 9.51
N THR A 118 15.56 1.44 8.57
CA THR A 118 14.76 1.30 7.33
C THR A 118 13.31 0.90 7.66
N TRP A 119 13.11 0.06 8.68
CA TRP A 119 11.79 -0.32 9.15
C TRP A 119 10.99 0.88 9.69
N LEU A 120 11.62 1.77 10.46
CA LEU A 120 10.94 2.94 11.01
C LEU A 120 10.45 3.88 9.91
N GLU A 121 11.23 4.07 8.85
CA GLU A 121 10.81 4.81 7.66
C GLU A 121 9.63 4.12 6.97
N LEU A 122 9.76 2.83 6.63
CA LEU A 122 8.69 2.05 5.99
C LEU A 122 7.39 2.06 6.81
N ARG A 123 7.52 1.91 8.14
CA ARG A 123 6.40 1.96 9.08
C ARG A 123 5.72 3.31 9.05
N SER A 124 6.47 4.41 8.99
CA SER A 124 5.87 5.75 8.98
C SER A 124 4.96 5.95 7.77
N TYR A 125 5.36 5.49 6.58
CA TYR A 125 4.54 5.49 5.37
C TYR A 125 3.31 4.59 5.51
N ALA A 126 3.48 3.36 6.03
CA ALA A 126 2.35 2.46 6.28
C ALA A 126 1.34 3.06 7.27
N ASP A 127 1.83 3.69 8.34
CA ASP A 127 1.01 4.38 9.34
C ASP A 127 0.26 5.57 8.72
N GLU A 128 0.86 6.29 7.77
CA GLU A 128 0.21 7.38 7.04
C GLU A 128 -0.93 6.88 6.15
N ILE A 129 -0.70 5.83 5.38
CA ILE A 129 -1.74 5.20 4.55
C ILE A 129 -2.91 4.76 5.43
N LEU A 130 -2.63 4.07 6.54
CA LEU A 130 -3.66 3.58 7.46
C LEU A 130 -4.43 4.71 8.14
N ARG A 131 -3.77 5.81 8.51
CA ARG A 131 -4.44 7.01 9.07
C ARG A 131 -5.38 7.67 8.06
N ASN A 132 -5.00 7.68 6.78
CA ASN A 132 -5.77 8.29 5.71
C ASN A 132 -6.75 7.32 5.03
N LYS A 133 -7.08 6.18 5.66
CA LYS A 133 -7.95 5.14 5.08
C LYS A 133 -9.25 5.70 4.52
N GLU A 134 -10.00 6.45 5.33
CA GLU A 134 -11.30 6.98 4.94
C GLU A 134 -11.20 7.91 3.73
N ILE A 135 -10.22 8.81 3.73
CA ILE A 135 -9.98 9.76 2.63
C ILE A 135 -9.65 9.01 1.34
N ILE A 136 -8.75 8.02 1.40
CA ILE A 136 -8.33 7.25 0.22
C ILE A 136 -9.52 6.45 -0.34
N LEU A 137 -10.35 5.85 0.52
CA LEU A 137 -11.55 5.13 0.10
C LEU A 137 -12.56 6.07 -0.57
N SER A 138 -12.84 7.24 0.03
CA SER A 138 -13.77 8.22 -0.55
C SER A 138 -13.30 8.70 -1.93
N ILE A 139 -12.00 8.97 -2.11
CA ILE A 139 -11.43 9.33 -3.42
C ILE A 139 -11.58 8.17 -4.41
N GLY A 140 -11.30 6.94 -3.99
CA GLY A 140 -11.46 5.73 -4.80
C GLY A 140 -12.90 5.53 -5.27
N GLU A 141 -13.88 5.69 -4.38
CA GLU A 141 -15.30 5.61 -4.71
C GLU A 141 -15.74 6.69 -5.71
N LEU A 142 -15.34 7.95 -5.48
CA LEU A 142 -15.63 9.04 -6.39
C LEU A 142 -15.05 8.76 -7.78
N ALA A 143 -13.80 8.32 -7.84
CA ALA A 143 -13.16 7.97 -9.10
C ALA A 143 -13.82 6.77 -9.80
N GLY A 144 -14.27 5.77 -9.03
CA GLY A 144 -15.08 4.66 -9.53
C GLY A 144 -16.39 5.16 -10.18
N ARG A 145 -17.12 6.04 -9.49
CA ARG A 145 -18.34 6.68 -10.02
C ARG A 145 -18.06 7.48 -11.29
N ILE A 146 -16.96 8.24 -11.33
CA ILE A 146 -16.53 8.97 -12.53
C ILE A 146 -16.29 8.01 -13.69
N ASN A 147 -15.53 6.93 -13.49
CA ASN A 147 -15.26 5.93 -14.52
C ASN A 147 -16.54 5.26 -15.06
N GLU A 148 -17.56 5.07 -14.22
CA GLU A 148 -18.85 4.48 -14.61
C GLU A 148 -19.73 5.47 -15.40
N LEU A 149 -19.72 6.75 -15.04
CA LEU A 149 -20.60 7.76 -15.60
C LEU A 149 -20.00 8.51 -16.79
N VAL A 150 -18.67 8.62 -16.90
CA VAL A 150 -17.99 9.29 -18.01
C VAL A 150 -18.44 8.77 -19.38
N PRO A 151 -18.54 7.45 -19.65
CA PRO A 151 -19.02 6.96 -20.93
C PRO A 151 -20.45 7.43 -21.24
N GLN A 152 -21.34 7.41 -20.26
CA GLN A 152 -22.73 7.89 -20.41
C GLN A 152 -22.77 9.40 -20.65
N LEU A 153 -21.93 10.16 -19.95
CA LEU A 153 -21.81 11.60 -20.09
C LEU A 153 -21.29 11.96 -21.49
N GLN A 154 -20.31 11.21 -22.02
CA GLN A 154 -19.79 11.38 -23.37
C GLN A 154 -20.87 11.10 -24.42
N GLU A 155 -21.60 9.99 -24.30
CA GLU A 155 -22.68 9.65 -25.24
C GLU A 155 -23.80 10.70 -25.24
N THR A 156 -24.24 11.13 -24.06
CA THR A 156 -25.30 12.13 -23.91
C THR A 156 -24.83 13.50 -24.40
N SER A 157 -23.56 13.86 -24.18
CA SER A 157 -22.97 15.09 -24.71
C SER A 157 -22.86 15.06 -26.24
N ASP A 158 -22.50 13.91 -26.83
CA ASP A 158 -22.50 13.76 -28.30
C ASP A 158 -23.92 13.84 -28.87
N GLN A 159 -24.92 13.31 -28.15
CA GLN A 159 -26.31 13.49 -28.52
C GLN A 159 -26.71 14.97 -28.57
N VAL A 160 -26.26 15.81 -27.62
CA VAL A 160 -26.48 17.27 -27.69
C VAL A 160 -25.91 17.84 -28.99
N VAL A 161 -24.67 17.48 -29.34
CA VAL A 161 -24.03 17.94 -30.59
C VAL A 161 -24.85 17.52 -31.82
N ARG A 162 -25.27 16.25 -31.89
CA ARG A 162 -26.10 15.75 -33.01
C ARG A 162 -27.43 16.49 -33.13
N GLN A 163 -28.09 16.80 -32.01
CA GLN A 163 -29.33 17.57 -32.03
C GLN A 163 -29.13 19.01 -32.45
N LEU A 164 -28.05 19.66 -31.99
CA LEU A 164 -27.70 21.01 -32.45
C LEU A 164 -27.46 21.06 -33.97
N VAL A 165 -26.78 20.07 -34.53
CA VAL A 165 -26.57 19.96 -35.98
C VAL A 165 -27.90 19.77 -36.71
N ARG A 166 -28.78 18.87 -36.24
CA ARG A 166 -30.11 18.65 -36.83
C ARG A 166 -30.99 19.88 -36.79
N ALA A 167 -30.96 20.62 -35.68
CA ALA A 167 -31.67 21.88 -35.50
C ALA A 167 -31.05 23.05 -36.28
N LYS A 168 -29.96 22.83 -37.04
CA LYS A 168 -29.20 23.87 -37.76
C LYS A 168 -28.77 25.01 -36.83
N ALA A 169 -28.36 24.67 -35.61
CA ALA A 169 -27.81 25.62 -34.65
C ALA A 169 -26.60 26.35 -35.24
N SER A 170 -26.25 27.50 -34.65
CA SER A 170 -25.12 28.27 -35.15
C SER A 170 -23.81 27.45 -35.08
N PRO A 171 -22.86 27.63 -36.02
CA PRO A 171 -21.57 26.94 -35.98
C PRO A 171 -20.85 27.11 -34.63
N ARG A 172 -21.02 28.28 -33.99
CA ARG A 172 -20.44 28.55 -32.67
C ARG A 172 -21.08 27.71 -31.57
N GLN A 173 -22.39 27.53 -31.55
CA GLN A 173 -23.06 26.66 -30.58
C GLN A 173 -22.63 25.20 -30.73
N VAL A 174 -22.52 24.71 -31.97
CA VAL A 174 -22.01 23.35 -32.24
C VAL A 174 -20.57 23.22 -31.75
N TYR A 175 -19.70 24.20 -32.06
CA TYR A 175 -18.31 24.21 -31.60
C TYR A 175 -18.18 24.17 -30.07
N VAL A 176 -18.96 25.00 -29.35
CA VAL A 176 -18.96 25.03 -27.88
C VAL A 176 -19.37 23.67 -27.32
N ALA A 177 -20.43 23.06 -27.85
CA ALA A 177 -20.92 21.75 -27.42
C ALA A 177 -19.89 20.63 -27.70
N THR A 178 -19.28 20.60 -28.88
CA THR A 178 -18.24 19.60 -29.22
C THR A 178 -17.02 19.73 -28.32
N ARG A 179 -16.61 20.95 -27.96
CA ARG A 179 -15.47 21.18 -27.07
C ARG A 179 -15.69 20.63 -25.66
N GLN A 180 -16.95 20.49 -25.22
CA GLN A 180 -17.26 19.89 -23.92
C GLN A 180 -16.83 18.42 -23.83
N LEU A 181 -16.89 17.66 -24.93
CA LEU A 181 -16.44 16.26 -24.96
C LEU A 181 -14.97 16.11 -24.56
N MET A 182 -14.13 17.07 -24.96
CA MET A 182 -12.72 17.10 -24.58
C MET A 182 -12.52 17.35 -23.09
N LEU A 183 -13.39 18.15 -22.45
CA LEU A 183 -13.33 18.39 -21.00
C LEU A 183 -13.68 17.13 -20.22
N VAL A 184 -14.70 16.39 -20.66
CA VAL A 184 -15.07 15.10 -20.04
C VAL A 184 -13.91 14.12 -20.07
N GLN A 185 -13.23 13.99 -21.21
CA GLN A 185 -12.07 13.09 -21.30
C GLN A 185 -10.88 13.56 -20.45
N ARG A 186 -10.68 14.88 -20.30
CA ARG A 186 -9.62 15.42 -19.43
C ARG A 186 -9.93 15.22 -17.96
N ILE A 187 -11.19 15.39 -17.56
CA ILE A 187 -11.68 15.06 -16.21
C ILE A 187 -11.35 13.61 -15.88
N ASP A 188 -11.75 12.66 -16.74
CA ASP A 188 -11.47 11.23 -16.61
C ASP A 188 -9.97 10.93 -16.47
N ASN A 189 -9.17 11.45 -17.39
CA ASN A 189 -7.71 11.26 -17.37
C ASN A 189 -7.05 11.82 -16.10
N ASN A 190 -7.49 12.98 -15.62
CA ASN A 190 -6.93 13.60 -14.42
C ASN A 190 -7.31 12.83 -13.16
N VAL A 191 -8.53 12.31 -13.08
CA VAL A 191 -8.98 11.44 -11.97
C VAL A 191 -8.12 10.18 -11.90
N GLY A 192 -7.83 9.55 -13.05
CA GLY A 192 -6.89 8.43 -13.11
C GLY A 192 -5.49 8.78 -12.58
N LYS A 193 -4.99 9.99 -12.86
CA LYS A 193 -3.70 10.47 -12.31
C LYS A 193 -3.75 10.74 -10.80
N VAL A 194 -4.88 11.23 -10.29
CA VAL A 194 -5.07 11.42 -8.84
C VAL A 194 -5.01 10.08 -8.12
N LEU A 195 -5.70 9.06 -8.65
CA LEU A 195 -5.66 7.70 -8.11
C LEU A 195 -4.28 7.04 -8.20
N ALA A 196 -3.56 7.27 -9.29
CA ALA A 196 -2.20 6.73 -9.46
C ALA A 196 -1.21 7.29 -8.42
N GLY A 197 -1.49 8.49 -7.89
CA GLY A 197 -0.62 9.19 -6.94
C GLY A 197 0.69 9.69 -7.56
N GLY A 198 1.55 10.26 -6.72
CA GLY A 198 2.90 10.70 -7.11
C GLY A 198 3.02 12.20 -7.39
N ALA A 199 4.07 12.58 -8.13
CA ALA A 199 4.45 13.99 -8.30
C ALA A 199 3.45 14.81 -9.13
N GLU A 200 2.67 14.17 -10.01
CA GLU A 200 1.68 14.85 -10.85
C GLU A 200 0.33 15.07 -10.16
N THR A 201 0.10 14.49 -8.98
CA THR A 201 -1.22 14.49 -8.33
C THR A 201 -1.74 15.90 -8.06
N ALA A 202 -0.90 16.81 -7.56
CA ALA A 202 -1.33 18.18 -7.28
C ALA A 202 -1.81 18.91 -8.55
N ALA A 203 -1.03 18.82 -9.63
CA ALA A 203 -1.41 19.42 -10.90
C ALA A 203 -2.66 18.78 -11.53
N ALA A 204 -2.83 17.46 -11.35
CA ALA A 204 -4.02 16.75 -11.82
C ALA A 204 -5.29 17.18 -11.07
N ILE A 205 -5.21 17.40 -9.75
CA ILE A 205 -6.32 17.94 -8.94
C ILE A 205 -6.72 19.32 -9.44
N ASP A 206 -5.75 20.23 -9.60
CA ASP A 206 -6.00 21.59 -10.08
C ASP A 206 -6.67 21.58 -11.46
N GLN A 207 -6.18 20.72 -12.36
CA GLN A 207 -6.71 20.64 -13.71
C GLN A 207 -8.12 20.03 -13.76
N PHE A 208 -8.38 19.00 -12.96
CA PHE A 208 -9.71 18.42 -12.79
C PHE A 208 -10.71 19.48 -12.33
N ALA A 209 -10.40 20.22 -11.27
CA ALA A 209 -11.28 21.25 -10.72
C ALA A 209 -11.60 22.35 -11.74
N GLN A 210 -10.60 22.82 -12.49
CA GLN A 210 -10.78 23.82 -13.54
C GLN A 210 -11.65 23.30 -14.70
N ASP A 211 -11.45 22.05 -15.10
CA ASP A 211 -12.20 21.45 -16.21
C ASP A 211 -13.66 21.19 -15.82
N ALA A 212 -13.90 20.73 -14.59
CA ALA A 212 -15.25 20.56 -14.03
C ALA A 212 -16.00 21.89 -13.91
N ASP A 213 -15.36 22.93 -13.36
CA ASP A 213 -15.93 24.29 -13.27
C ASP A 213 -16.25 24.87 -14.66
N LEU A 214 -15.32 24.74 -15.61
CA LEU A 214 -15.56 25.20 -16.98
C LEU A 214 -16.69 24.42 -17.66
N PHE A 215 -16.76 23.11 -17.46
CA PHE A 215 -17.80 22.26 -18.02
C PHE A 215 -19.18 22.68 -17.48
N GLY A 216 -19.31 22.82 -16.16
CA GLY A 216 -20.55 23.28 -15.52
C GLY A 216 -21.00 24.65 -16.01
N ARG A 217 -20.09 25.63 -16.10
CA ARG A 217 -20.41 26.98 -16.61
C ARG A 217 -20.88 26.95 -18.06
N VAL A 218 -20.26 26.15 -18.92
CA VAL A 218 -20.68 26.05 -20.33
C VAL A 218 -22.04 25.38 -20.46
N LEU A 219 -22.32 24.32 -19.69
CA LEU A 219 -23.64 23.70 -19.66
C LEU A 219 -24.73 24.69 -19.23
N ASP A 220 -24.46 25.48 -18.18
CA ASP A 220 -25.40 26.50 -17.72
C ASP A 220 -25.61 27.60 -18.78
N GLY A 221 -24.52 28.05 -19.41
CA GLY A 221 -24.56 28.99 -20.53
C GLY A 221 -25.36 28.44 -21.72
N MET A 222 -25.26 27.15 -22.02
CA MET A 222 -26.06 26.52 -23.08
C MET A 222 -27.55 26.43 -22.70
N LEU A 223 -27.90 26.32 -21.42
CA LEU A 223 -29.30 26.26 -20.95
C LEU A 223 -29.99 27.63 -20.81
N LYS A 224 -29.25 28.62 -20.32
CA LYS A 224 -29.76 29.95 -19.95
C LYS A 224 -29.32 31.05 -20.90
N GLY A 225 -28.20 30.87 -21.60
CA GLY A 225 -27.44 31.91 -22.29
C GLY A 225 -26.39 32.51 -21.36
N ASP A 226 -25.19 32.78 -21.88
CA ASP A 226 -24.13 33.50 -21.18
C ASP A 226 -23.42 34.45 -22.17
N GLU A 227 -23.66 35.76 -22.02
CA GLU A 227 -23.07 36.79 -22.88
C GLU A 227 -21.56 36.95 -22.63
N ARG A 228 -21.10 36.72 -21.40
CA ARG A 228 -19.69 36.85 -21.03
C ARG A 228 -18.84 35.73 -21.65
N LEU A 229 -19.42 34.54 -21.80
CA LEU A 229 -18.81 33.40 -22.47
C LEU A 229 -19.15 33.33 -23.98
N ASP A 230 -19.98 34.25 -24.49
CA ASP A 230 -20.49 34.26 -25.86
C ASP A 230 -21.14 32.91 -26.22
N ILE A 231 -22.01 32.44 -25.33
CA ILE A 231 -22.78 31.20 -25.45
C ILE A 231 -24.25 31.55 -25.60
N ALA A 232 -24.77 31.31 -26.80
CA ALA A 232 -26.20 31.43 -27.06
C ALA A 232 -26.96 30.24 -26.46
N LYS A 233 -28.11 30.56 -25.86
CA LYS A 233 -29.05 29.58 -25.31
C LYS A 233 -29.53 28.59 -26.38
N VAL A 234 -29.59 27.31 -26.01
CA VAL A 234 -30.20 26.26 -26.82
C VAL A 234 -31.73 26.35 -26.72
N SER A 235 -32.35 26.74 -27.84
CA SER A 235 -33.81 26.94 -27.94
C SER A 235 -34.55 25.70 -28.45
N ASP A 236 -33.85 24.82 -29.16
CA ASP A 236 -34.43 23.58 -29.71
C ASP A 236 -34.88 22.63 -28.58
N PRO A 237 -36.12 22.10 -28.61
CA PRO A 237 -36.64 21.23 -27.55
C PRO A 237 -35.82 19.95 -27.33
N ASP A 238 -35.39 19.30 -28.41
CA ASP A 238 -34.67 18.01 -28.35
C ASP A 238 -33.25 18.21 -27.84
N GLY A 239 -32.54 19.21 -28.36
CA GLY A 239 -31.22 19.61 -27.88
C GLY A 239 -31.24 20.04 -26.41
N ARG A 240 -32.30 20.73 -25.98
CA ARG A 240 -32.48 21.13 -24.58
C ARG A 240 -32.79 19.96 -23.66
N SER A 241 -33.56 18.97 -24.14
CA SER A 241 -33.83 17.74 -23.38
C SER A 241 -32.53 16.96 -23.15
N ALA A 242 -31.73 16.75 -24.20
CA ALA A 242 -30.42 16.10 -24.08
C ALA A 242 -29.48 16.88 -23.14
N LEU A 243 -29.45 18.22 -23.24
CA LEU A 243 -28.61 19.04 -22.38
C LEU A 243 -28.98 18.95 -20.89
N LYS A 244 -30.29 18.85 -20.57
CA LYS A 244 -30.73 18.60 -19.19
C LYS A 244 -30.28 17.24 -18.66
N GLN A 245 -30.23 16.21 -19.51
CA GLN A 245 -29.70 14.90 -19.12
C GLN A 245 -28.21 14.98 -18.82
N VAL A 246 -27.42 15.71 -19.64
CA VAL A 246 -26.00 15.98 -19.35
C VAL A 246 -25.83 16.68 -18.01
N VAL A 247 -26.65 17.71 -17.72
CA VAL A 247 -26.60 18.41 -16.42
C VAL A 247 -26.93 17.49 -15.27
N LEU A 248 -27.93 16.61 -15.41
CA LEU A 248 -28.26 15.65 -14.36
C LEU A 248 -27.11 14.67 -14.10
N LEU A 249 -26.54 14.09 -15.17
CA LEU A 249 -25.39 13.18 -15.06
C LEU A 249 -24.18 13.86 -14.43
N PHE A 250 -23.91 15.11 -14.81
CA PHE A 250 -22.80 15.88 -14.25
C PHE A 250 -23.05 16.32 -12.80
N ALA A 251 -24.30 16.63 -12.42
CA ALA A 251 -24.65 16.93 -11.05
C ALA A 251 -24.43 15.72 -10.14
N THR A 252 -24.80 14.51 -10.58
CA THR A 252 -24.51 13.27 -9.85
C THR A 252 -23.01 13.04 -9.65
N LEU A 253 -22.17 13.54 -10.56
CA LEU A 253 -20.71 13.48 -10.39
C LEU A 253 -20.17 14.50 -9.38
N ASN A 254 -20.83 15.65 -9.22
CA ASN A 254 -20.34 16.78 -8.44
C ASN A 254 -20.98 16.91 -7.05
N ASP A 255 -22.17 16.34 -6.81
CA ASP A 255 -22.83 16.34 -5.50
C ASP A 255 -22.10 15.44 -4.47
N ASP A 256 -21.24 14.53 -4.95
CA ASP A 256 -20.47 13.58 -4.14
C ASP A 256 -18.95 13.87 -4.10
N ALA A 257 -18.52 15.04 -4.61
CA ALA A 257 -17.13 15.51 -4.64
C ALA A 257 -16.87 16.58 -3.57
#